data_AF-A0A950GYP6-F1
#
_entry.id   AF-A0A950GYP6-F1
#
_cell.length_a   1.000
_cell.length_b   1.000
_cell.length_c   1.000
_cell.angle_alpha   90.00
_cell.angle_beta   90.00
_cell.angle_gamma   90.00
#
_symmetry.space_group_name_H-M   'P 1'
#
loop_
_entity.id
_entity.type
_entity.pdbx_description
1 polymer ?
#
loop_
_entity_poly.entity_id
_entity_poly.type
_entity_poly.pdbx_seq_one_letter_code
_entity_poly.pdbx_strand_id
1 'polypeptide(L)'
;MGDAVGSLTLEAGAAEVKDVPATAREDRRRRRRRFWRSPPDQPGWARPALLVVAALAALSYGWGMGDATLETFYGAAARSMSQNWHNFFFAAFDPWGTVSVDKLPGAFWLQALSVRIFGFHAWALVLPQVLEGALTVLVLYRAVRRVSGPVAGLAAAVALAATPVTILLNRGNISDSLLILLLVLAADATTAAFVTGRVGSLVVAGVWVGLAFQAKMLQAWLVLPGLYLAYLLAAPAVDLVRRLGHVAVSLLVVVVVSLSWMSVVSLVPAHERPYVDASCNDSVF
;
A
#
# COMPACT_ATOMS: atom_id res chain seq x y z
N MET A 1 58.15 54.75 -33.89
CA MET A 1 56.79 55.28 -34.11
C MET A 1 55.90 54.06 -34.26
N GLY A 2 55.23 53.51 -33.26
CA GLY A 2 54.84 53.97 -31.93
C GLY A 2 53.48 53.31 -31.66
N ASP A 3 53.36 52.60 -30.53
CA ASP A 3 52.09 52.25 -29.84
C ASP A 3 51.20 51.18 -30.52
N ALA A 4 50.52 50.24 -29.86
CA ALA A 4 50.40 49.86 -28.46
C ALA A 4 49.98 48.37 -28.41
N VAL A 5 50.55 47.63 -27.46
CA VAL A 5 50.16 46.26 -27.11
C VAL A 5 48.85 46.33 -26.33
N GLY A 6 47.74 45.96 -26.97
CA GLY A 6 46.44 45.79 -26.31
C GLY A 6 46.38 44.43 -25.62
N SER A 7 46.51 44.43 -24.29
CA SER A 7 46.33 43.26 -23.43
C SER A 7 44.86 42.80 -23.44
N LEU A 8 44.59 41.64 -24.04
CA LEU A 8 43.31 40.93 -23.87
C LEU A 8 43.31 40.21 -22.52
N THR A 9 42.83 40.88 -21.48
CA THR A 9 42.45 40.23 -20.22
C THR A 9 41.14 39.48 -20.43
N LEU A 10 41.23 38.14 -20.47
CA LEU A 10 40.08 37.25 -20.31
C LEU A 10 39.57 37.41 -18.87
N GLU A 11 38.51 38.20 -18.68
CA GLU A 11 37.74 38.17 -17.44
C GLU A 11 37.06 36.80 -17.33
N ALA A 12 37.61 35.95 -16.46
CA ALA A 12 36.93 34.78 -15.97
C ALA A 12 35.69 35.25 -15.19
N GLY A 13 34.52 35.17 -15.83
CA GLY A 13 33.23 35.33 -15.18
C GLY A 13 33.06 34.22 -14.14
N ALA A 14 33.50 34.49 -12.91
CA ALA A 14 33.13 33.72 -11.75
C ALA A 14 31.60 33.81 -11.65
N ALA A 15 30.92 32.71 -11.97
CA ALA A 15 29.48 32.59 -11.74
C ALA A 15 29.23 32.89 -10.26
N GLU A 16 28.65 34.06 -10.00
CA GLU A 16 28.22 34.50 -8.68
C GLU A 16 27.23 33.45 -8.16
N VAL A 17 27.73 32.60 -7.25
CA VAL A 17 26.90 31.65 -6.52
C VAL A 17 25.98 32.50 -5.66
N LYS A 18 24.79 32.82 -6.18
CA LYS A 18 23.75 33.56 -5.45
C LYS A 18 23.56 32.90 -4.09
N ASP A 19 24.04 33.58 -3.05
CA ASP A 19 23.97 33.07 -1.71
C ASP A 19 22.50 32.93 -1.32
N VAL A 20 22.07 31.69 -1.07
CA VAL A 20 20.71 31.42 -0.62
C VAL A 20 20.50 32.21 0.68
N PRO A 21 19.53 33.15 0.75
CA PRO A 21 19.38 34.03 1.90
C PRO A 21 19.23 33.21 3.20
N ALA A 22 19.89 33.67 4.27
CA ALA A 22 19.99 32.95 5.54
C ALA A 22 18.63 32.50 6.10
N THR A 23 17.58 33.30 5.87
CA THR A 23 16.18 33.02 6.22
C THR A 23 15.63 31.77 5.53
N ALA A 24 15.93 31.57 4.24
CA ALA A 24 15.53 30.38 3.50
C ALA A 24 16.28 29.11 3.96
N ARG A 25 17.54 29.25 4.40
CA ARG A 25 18.30 28.14 5.02
C ARG A 25 17.73 27.78 6.39
N GLU A 26 17.31 28.76 7.19
CA GLU A 26 16.66 28.52 8.48
C GLU A 26 15.27 27.90 8.35
N ASP A 27 14.46 28.34 7.39
CA ASP A 27 13.14 27.75 7.13
C ASP A 27 13.24 26.31 6.63
N ARG A 28 14.23 26.01 5.78
CA ARG A 28 14.53 24.62 5.38
C ARG A 28 14.99 23.78 6.58
N ARG A 29 15.84 24.32 7.47
CA ARG A 29 16.27 23.64 8.70
C ARG A 29 15.11 23.40 9.67
N ARG A 30 14.21 24.37 9.85
CA ARG A 30 12.99 24.26 10.67
C ARG A 30 12.01 23.23 10.09
N ARG A 31 11.76 23.26 8.77
CA ARG A 31 10.93 22.25 8.09
C ARG A 31 11.52 20.84 8.20
N ARG A 32 12.83 20.69 7.97
CA ARG A 32 13.53 19.40 8.15
C ARG A 32 13.41 18.90 9.59
N ARG A 33 13.66 19.75 10.59
CA ARG A 33 13.48 19.38 12.01
C ARG A 33 12.04 18.99 12.35
N ARG A 34 11.04 19.62 11.73
CA ARG A 34 9.62 19.29 11.93
C ARG A 34 9.25 17.92 11.37
N PHE A 35 9.87 17.48 10.27
CA PHE A 35 9.64 16.15 9.71
C PHE A 35 10.13 15.02 10.64
N TRP A 36 11.24 15.23 11.33
CA TRP A 36 11.81 14.24 12.27
C TRP A 36 11.17 14.28 13.65
N ARG A 37 10.52 15.39 14.04
CA ARG A 37 9.91 15.51 15.36
C ARG A 37 8.69 14.60 15.49
N SER A 38 8.70 13.75 16.51
CA SER A 38 7.50 13.07 16.97
C SER A 38 6.42 14.09 17.34
N PRO A 39 5.14 13.79 17.08
CA PRO A 39 4.03 14.60 17.58
C PRO A 39 4.01 14.66 19.13
N PRO A 40 3.29 15.62 19.74
CA PRO A 40 3.38 15.90 21.17
C PRO A 40 2.97 14.74 22.09
N ASP A 41 2.20 13.79 21.58
CA ASP A 41 1.76 12.56 22.28
C ASP A 41 2.86 11.49 22.36
N GLN A 42 4.07 11.76 21.85
CA GLN A 42 5.11 10.74 21.65
C GLN A 42 6.50 11.22 22.10
N PRO A 43 7.35 10.29 22.58
CA PRO A 43 8.77 10.57 22.80
C PRO A 43 9.45 11.05 21.51
N GLY A 44 10.38 12.00 21.63
CA GLY A 44 11.07 12.61 20.48
C GLY A 44 11.82 11.61 19.57
N TRP A 45 12.14 10.42 20.07
CA TRP A 45 12.82 9.35 19.33
C TRP A 45 11.88 8.48 18.48
N ALA A 46 10.57 8.48 18.77
CA ALA A 46 9.62 7.51 18.21
C ALA A 46 9.48 7.60 16.69
N ARG A 47 9.27 8.82 16.17
CA ARG A 47 9.13 9.05 14.72
C ARG A 47 10.45 8.83 13.97
N PRO A 48 11.61 9.34 14.40
CA PRO A 48 12.88 9.00 13.75
C PRO A 48 13.15 7.51 13.71
N ALA A 49 12.95 6.79 14.82
CA ALA A 49 13.15 5.35 14.89
C ALA A 49 12.23 4.61 13.91
N LEU A 50 10.94 4.95 13.88
CA LEU A 50 9.99 4.37 12.92
C LEU A 50 10.41 4.61 11.47
N LEU A 51 10.83 5.82 11.13
CA LEU A 51 11.27 6.16 9.77
C LEU A 51 12.52 5.37 9.36
N VAL A 52 13.45 5.16 10.30
CA VAL A 52 14.61 4.28 10.08
C VAL A 52 14.16 2.84 9.84
N VAL A 53 13.25 2.31 10.65
CA VAL A 53 12.73 0.94 10.46
C VAL A 53 12.03 0.79 9.11
N ALA A 54 11.18 1.75 8.72
CA ALA A 54 10.49 1.73 7.43
C ALA A 54 11.46 1.87 6.25
N ALA A 55 12.52 2.69 6.38
CA ALA A 55 13.55 2.82 5.36
C ALA A 55 14.37 1.52 5.23
N LEU A 56 14.76 0.89 6.34
CA LEU A 56 15.44 -0.40 6.34
C LEU A 56 14.57 -1.51 5.75
N ALA A 57 13.26 -1.51 6.06
CA ALA A 57 12.29 -2.42 5.46
C ALA A 57 12.22 -2.21 3.93
N ALA A 58 12.03 -0.96 3.47
CA ALA A 58 11.98 -0.64 2.04
C ALA A 58 13.28 -1.04 1.31
N LEU A 59 14.44 -0.81 1.93
CA LEU A 59 15.73 -1.25 1.39
C LEU A 59 15.82 -2.77 1.32
N SER A 60 15.44 -3.47 2.39
CA SER A 60 15.47 -4.94 2.45
C SER A 60 14.55 -5.56 1.40
N TYR A 61 13.32 -5.06 1.30
CA TYR A 61 12.31 -5.55 0.37
C TYR A 61 12.65 -5.19 -1.08
N GLY A 62 13.20 -4.01 -1.34
CA GLY A 62 13.57 -3.57 -2.69
C GLY A 62 14.93 -4.07 -3.17
N TRP A 63 15.75 -4.64 -2.28
CA TRP A 63 17.10 -5.06 -2.64
C TRP A 63 17.07 -6.17 -3.69
N GLY A 64 17.75 -5.96 -4.82
CA GLY A 64 17.79 -6.91 -5.92
C GLY A 64 16.51 -6.99 -6.75
N MET A 65 15.56 -6.06 -6.61
CA MET A 65 14.28 -6.11 -7.34
C MET A 65 14.42 -6.07 -8.87
N GLY A 66 15.58 -5.62 -9.40
CA GLY A 66 15.88 -5.65 -10.83
C GLY A 66 16.01 -7.05 -11.41
N ASP A 67 16.47 -8.00 -10.60
CA ASP A 67 16.71 -9.40 -10.96
C ASP A 67 15.79 -10.36 -10.20
N ALA A 68 14.65 -9.84 -9.70
CA ALA A 68 13.71 -10.62 -8.91
C ALA A 68 13.15 -11.81 -9.70
N THR A 69 13.12 -12.98 -9.07
CA THR A 69 12.42 -14.15 -9.61
C THR A 69 10.92 -13.96 -9.43
N LEU A 70 10.23 -13.68 -10.53
CA LEU A 70 8.79 -13.38 -10.53
C LEU A 70 7.96 -14.61 -10.86
N GLU A 71 6.76 -14.65 -10.31
CA GLU A 71 5.74 -15.58 -10.76
C GLU A 71 5.30 -15.20 -12.18
N THR A 72 5.61 -16.09 -13.13
CA THR A 72 5.54 -15.77 -14.56
C THR A 72 4.09 -15.53 -15.00
N PHE A 73 3.14 -16.29 -14.43
CA PHE A 73 1.73 -16.14 -14.73
C PHE A 73 1.21 -14.73 -14.38
N TYR A 74 1.51 -14.24 -13.18
CA TYR A 74 1.12 -12.89 -12.75
C TYR A 74 1.90 -11.77 -13.43
N GLY A 75 3.18 -12.01 -13.73
CA GLY A 75 4.00 -11.05 -14.46
C GLY A 75 3.47 -10.81 -15.89
N ALA A 76 3.05 -11.87 -16.58
CA ALA A 76 2.44 -11.77 -17.90
C ALA A 76 1.08 -11.06 -17.85
N ALA A 77 0.24 -11.36 -16.86
CA ALA A 77 -1.02 -10.66 -16.67
C ALA A 77 -0.84 -9.16 -16.41
N ALA A 78 0.01 -8.78 -15.45
CA ALA A 78 0.30 -7.37 -15.18
C ALA A 78 0.86 -6.63 -16.42
N ARG A 79 1.64 -7.33 -17.26
CA ARG A 79 2.07 -6.81 -18.57
C ARG A 79 0.89 -6.58 -19.51
N SER A 80 0.02 -7.56 -19.71
CA SER A 80 -1.16 -7.43 -20.56
C SER A 80 -2.07 -6.30 -20.07
N MET A 81 -2.39 -6.30 -18.78
CA MET A 81 -3.19 -5.27 -18.11
C MET A 81 -2.62 -3.86 -18.30
N SER A 82 -1.30 -3.70 -18.40
CA SER A 82 -0.68 -2.39 -18.58
C SER A 82 -0.94 -1.78 -19.97
N GLN A 83 -1.22 -2.61 -20.99
CA GLN A 83 -1.28 -2.19 -22.39
C GLN A 83 -2.57 -1.45 -22.75
N ASN A 84 -3.71 -1.85 -22.17
CA ASN A 84 -5.00 -1.22 -22.44
C ASN A 84 -5.96 -1.33 -21.24
N TRP A 85 -6.96 -0.45 -21.20
CA TRP A 85 -7.88 -0.34 -20.06
C TRP A 85 -8.88 -1.50 -19.93
N HIS A 86 -9.19 -2.17 -21.04
CA HIS A 86 -10.04 -3.35 -21.02
C HIS A 86 -9.35 -4.49 -20.24
N ASN A 87 -8.12 -4.82 -20.63
CA ASN A 87 -7.32 -5.84 -19.96
C ASN A 87 -7.01 -5.44 -18.52
N PHE A 88 -6.73 -4.14 -18.29
CA PHE A 88 -6.56 -3.58 -16.95
C PHE A 88 -7.76 -3.89 -16.05
N PHE A 89 -8.98 -3.61 -16.51
CA PHE A 89 -10.18 -3.79 -15.70
C PHE A 89 -10.49 -5.27 -15.47
N PHE A 90 -10.40 -6.12 -16.49
CA PHE A 90 -10.80 -7.53 -16.44
C PHE A 90 -9.70 -8.50 -15.99
N ALA A 91 -8.54 -8.00 -15.56
CA ALA A 91 -7.43 -8.86 -15.14
C ALA A 91 -6.95 -9.81 -16.25
N ALA A 92 -6.99 -9.38 -17.51
CA ALA A 92 -6.67 -10.25 -18.63
C ALA A 92 -5.20 -10.68 -18.61
N PHE A 93 -4.96 -11.97 -18.76
CA PHE A 93 -3.64 -12.59 -18.77
C PHE A 93 -2.87 -12.27 -20.06
N ASP A 94 -3.58 -12.28 -21.20
CA ASP A 94 -2.98 -12.13 -22.53
C ASP A 94 -3.41 -10.81 -23.23
N PRO A 95 -2.62 -10.29 -24.19
CA PRO A 95 -2.91 -9.02 -24.86
C PRO A 95 -4.23 -8.97 -25.61
N TRP A 96 -4.74 -10.11 -26.07
CA TRP A 96 -5.99 -10.20 -26.81
C TRP A 96 -7.22 -10.24 -25.91
N GLY A 97 -7.03 -10.32 -24.58
CA GLY A 97 -8.12 -10.31 -23.62
C GLY A 97 -8.95 -11.59 -23.64
N THR A 98 -8.32 -12.74 -23.93
CA THR A 98 -9.04 -14.01 -24.09
C THR A 98 -9.34 -14.70 -22.77
N VAL A 99 -8.43 -14.60 -21.79
CA VAL A 99 -8.56 -15.23 -20.48
C VAL A 99 -8.11 -14.29 -19.36
N SER A 100 -8.81 -14.31 -18.23
CA SER A 100 -8.42 -13.58 -17.01
C SER A 100 -7.33 -14.34 -16.24
N VAL A 101 -6.82 -13.75 -15.17
CA VAL A 101 -6.09 -14.51 -14.14
C VAL A 101 -7.06 -15.28 -13.24
N ASP A 102 -6.53 -16.26 -12.50
CA ASP A 102 -7.22 -17.10 -11.51
C ASP A 102 -7.69 -16.35 -10.24
N LYS A 103 -7.59 -15.01 -10.21
CA LYS A 103 -7.75 -14.16 -9.03
C LYS A 103 -8.49 -12.86 -9.36
N LEU A 104 -8.96 -12.16 -8.34
CA LEU A 104 -9.45 -10.79 -8.49
C LEU A 104 -8.28 -9.85 -8.84
N PRO A 105 -8.53 -8.76 -9.59
CA PRO A 105 -7.48 -7.90 -10.12
C PRO A 105 -6.80 -6.97 -9.11
N GLY A 106 -7.28 -6.88 -7.86
CA GLY A 106 -6.93 -5.79 -6.94
C GLY A 106 -5.42 -5.56 -6.77
N ALA A 107 -4.66 -6.63 -6.54
CA ALA A 107 -3.20 -6.56 -6.43
C ALA A 107 -2.51 -6.26 -7.77
N PHE A 108 -3.06 -6.79 -8.86
CA PHE A 108 -2.47 -6.65 -10.19
C PHE A 108 -2.75 -5.29 -10.83
N TRP A 109 -3.81 -4.57 -10.42
CA TRP A 109 -4.03 -3.18 -10.82
C TRP A 109 -2.85 -2.29 -10.47
N LEU A 110 -2.30 -2.41 -9.25
CA LEU A 110 -1.16 -1.60 -8.83
C LEU A 110 0.12 -1.97 -9.59
N GLN A 111 0.35 -3.26 -9.82
CA GLN A 111 1.47 -3.75 -10.63
C GLN A 111 1.36 -3.28 -12.09
N ALA A 112 0.19 -3.41 -12.70
CA ALA A 112 -0.07 -2.99 -14.07
C ALA A 112 0.07 -1.47 -14.25
N LEU A 113 -0.38 -0.66 -13.29
CA LEU A 113 -0.15 0.79 -13.30
C LEU A 113 1.34 1.13 -13.22
N SER A 114 2.08 0.45 -12.34
CA SER A 114 3.53 0.63 -12.23
C SER A 114 4.24 0.29 -13.55
N VAL A 115 3.92 -0.85 -14.15
CA VAL A 115 4.44 -1.25 -15.47
C VAL A 115 4.04 -0.26 -16.55
N ARG A 116 2.81 0.27 -16.52
CA ARG A 116 2.34 1.26 -17.51
C ARG A 116 3.13 2.57 -17.42
N ILE A 117 3.53 2.98 -16.22
CA ILE A 117 4.27 4.23 -15.98
C ILE A 117 5.77 4.06 -16.30
N PHE A 118 6.37 2.95 -15.86
CA PHE A 118 7.82 2.76 -15.88
C PHE A 118 8.33 1.84 -17.00
N GLY A 119 7.43 1.19 -17.73
CA GLY A 119 7.77 0.14 -18.69
C GLY A 119 7.84 -1.25 -18.03
N PHE A 120 7.88 -2.27 -18.88
CA PHE A 120 7.92 -3.66 -18.43
C PHE A 120 9.33 -4.06 -17.99
N HIS A 121 9.57 -3.92 -16.69
CA HIS A 121 10.79 -4.33 -16.00
C HIS A 121 10.43 -5.11 -14.73
N ALA A 122 11.30 -6.04 -14.30
CA ALA A 122 11.07 -6.81 -13.07
C ALA A 122 10.90 -5.89 -11.84
N TRP A 123 11.75 -4.87 -11.72
CA TRP A 123 11.64 -3.91 -10.62
C TRP A 123 10.33 -3.12 -10.63
N ALA A 124 9.75 -2.85 -11.81
CA ALA A 124 8.49 -2.12 -11.91
C ALA A 124 7.30 -2.96 -11.42
N LEU A 125 7.34 -4.29 -11.60
CA LEU A 125 6.35 -5.21 -11.04
C LEU A 125 6.46 -5.34 -9.52
N VAL A 126 7.69 -5.36 -8.99
CA VAL A 126 7.97 -5.52 -7.55
C VAL A 126 7.77 -4.23 -6.77
N LEU A 127 7.95 -3.06 -7.40
CA LEU A 127 7.91 -1.76 -6.73
C LEU A 127 6.64 -1.53 -5.88
N PRO A 128 5.41 -1.80 -6.36
CA PRO A 128 4.21 -1.66 -5.53
C PRO A 128 4.28 -2.50 -4.25
N GLN A 129 4.78 -3.74 -4.33
CA GLN A 129 4.90 -4.65 -3.20
C GLN A 129 5.85 -4.10 -2.13
N VAL A 130 7.00 -3.55 -2.55
CA VAL A 130 7.96 -2.90 -1.65
C VAL A 130 7.33 -1.72 -0.93
N LEU A 131 6.56 -0.90 -1.66
CA LEU A 131 5.84 0.25 -1.09
C LEU A 131 4.76 -0.21 -0.11
N GLU A 132 3.99 -1.22 -0.47
CA GLU A 132 2.94 -1.80 0.36
C GLU A 132 3.52 -2.37 1.67
N GLY A 133 4.62 -3.10 1.60
CA GLY A 133 5.34 -3.61 2.76
C GLY A 133 5.86 -2.50 3.67
N ALA A 134 6.48 -1.46 3.10
CA ALA A 134 6.98 -0.32 3.87
C ALA A 134 5.82 0.47 4.54
N LEU A 135 4.71 0.66 3.83
CA LEU A 135 3.50 1.27 4.39
C LEU A 135 2.90 0.42 5.50
N THR A 136 2.93 -0.91 5.37
CA THR A 136 2.42 -1.84 6.38
C THR A 136 3.17 -1.65 7.70
N VAL A 137 4.50 -1.49 7.66
CA VAL A 137 5.33 -1.20 8.85
C VAL A 137 4.87 0.10 9.54
N LEU A 138 4.61 1.15 8.77
CA LEU A 138 4.15 2.45 9.30
C LEU A 138 2.76 2.36 9.92
N VAL A 139 1.82 1.67 9.27
CA VAL A 139 0.45 1.51 9.74
C VAL A 139 0.41 0.60 10.96
N LEU A 140 1.20 -0.49 10.99
CA LEU A 140 1.27 -1.38 12.15
C LEU A 140 1.76 -0.65 13.40
N TYR A 141 2.80 0.17 13.27
CA TYR A 141 3.23 1.05 14.35
C TYR A 141 2.08 1.92 14.86
N ARG A 142 1.33 2.54 13.95
CA ARG A 142 0.19 3.41 14.29
C ARG A 142 -0.94 2.65 15.00
N ALA A 143 -1.24 1.43 14.57
CA ALA A 143 -2.28 0.60 15.18
C ALA A 143 -1.89 0.19 16.60
N VAL A 144 -0.69 -0.38 16.77
CA VAL A 144 -0.22 -0.91 18.05
C VAL A 144 0.08 0.21 19.04
N ARG A 145 0.68 1.33 18.60
CA ARG A 145 0.96 2.45 19.51
C ARG A 145 -0.31 3.04 20.12
N ARG A 146 -1.44 2.98 19.39
CA ARG A 146 -2.73 3.55 19.83
C ARG A 146 -3.25 2.87 21.09
N VAL A 147 -2.94 1.58 21.26
CA VAL A 147 -3.46 0.74 22.35
C VAL A 147 -2.39 0.33 23.36
N SER A 148 -1.11 0.30 22.97
CA SER A 148 -0.01 -0.23 23.80
C SER A 148 1.21 0.70 23.89
N GLY A 149 1.12 1.91 23.33
CA GLY A 149 2.16 2.93 23.41
C GLY A 149 3.34 2.78 22.43
N PRO A 150 4.24 3.77 22.38
CA PRO A 150 5.26 3.88 21.33
C PRO A 150 6.30 2.76 21.30
N VAL A 151 6.66 2.18 22.45
CA VAL A 151 7.66 1.11 22.54
C VAL A 151 7.11 -0.18 21.93
N ALA A 152 5.90 -0.60 22.32
CA ALA A 152 5.23 -1.76 21.74
C ALA A 152 4.99 -1.59 20.24
N GLY A 153 4.59 -0.38 19.82
CA GLY A 153 4.43 -0.06 18.39
C GLY A 153 5.73 -0.22 17.60
N LEU A 154 6.85 0.24 18.14
CA LEU A 154 8.15 0.11 17.47
C LEU A 154 8.61 -1.35 17.45
N ALA A 155 8.42 -2.09 18.54
CA ALA A 155 8.74 -3.52 18.60
C ALA A 155 7.96 -4.32 17.54
N ALA A 156 6.65 -4.06 17.40
CA ALA A 156 5.82 -4.69 16.36
C ALA A 156 6.29 -4.33 14.95
N ALA A 157 6.63 -3.06 14.71
CA ALA A 157 7.16 -2.61 13.42
C ALA A 157 8.49 -3.27 13.05
N VAL A 158 9.42 -3.38 14.01
CA VAL A 158 10.71 -4.08 13.83
C VAL A 158 10.50 -5.57 13.59
N ALA A 159 9.63 -6.21 14.38
CA ALA A 159 9.34 -7.63 14.22
C ALA A 159 8.79 -7.93 12.82
N LEU A 160 7.79 -7.18 12.35
CA LEU A 160 7.26 -7.34 11.00
C LEU A 160 8.33 -7.08 9.93
N ALA A 161 9.10 -6.00 10.06
CA ALA A 161 10.13 -5.60 9.11
C ALA A 161 11.24 -6.65 8.93
N ALA A 162 11.61 -7.32 10.02
CA ALA A 162 12.69 -8.31 10.05
C ALA A 162 12.20 -9.74 9.80
N THR A 163 10.89 -9.98 9.68
CA THR A 163 10.35 -11.32 9.49
C THR A 163 10.73 -11.86 8.10
N PRO A 164 11.39 -13.03 7.99
CA PRO A 164 11.85 -13.56 6.70
C PRO A 164 10.75 -13.76 5.66
N VAL A 165 9.57 -14.25 6.08
CA VAL A 165 8.44 -14.43 5.15
C VAL A 165 7.95 -13.08 4.62
N THR A 166 7.92 -12.04 5.44
CA THR A 166 7.57 -10.68 5.00
C THR A 166 8.56 -10.17 3.95
N ILE A 167 9.86 -10.35 4.17
CA ILE A 167 10.88 -9.95 3.21
C ILE A 167 10.69 -10.66 1.86
N LEU A 168 10.41 -11.97 1.88
CA LEU A 168 10.20 -12.77 0.68
C LEU A 168 8.96 -12.33 -0.09
N LEU A 169 7.82 -12.14 0.59
CA LEU A 169 6.57 -11.73 -0.04
C LEU A 169 6.69 -10.37 -0.73
N ASN A 170 7.35 -9.40 -0.08
CA ASN A 170 7.52 -8.05 -0.64
C ASN A 170 8.55 -7.95 -1.77
N ARG A 171 9.30 -9.03 -2.05
CA ARG A 171 10.24 -9.14 -3.17
C ARG A 171 9.66 -9.82 -4.40
N GLY A 172 8.46 -10.38 -4.29
CA GLY A 172 7.77 -11.06 -5.37
C GLY A 172 6.79 -10.15 -6.11
N ASN A 173 5.85 -10.78 -6.83
CA ASN A 173 4.77 -10.14 -7.57
C ASN A 173 3.39 -10.80 -7.30
N ILE A 174 3.27 -11.49 -6.17
CA ILE A 174 2.01 -12.14 -5.76
C ILE A 174 1.14 -11.20 -4.90
N SER A 175 -0.13 -11.52 -4.71
CA SER A 175 -1.14 -10.64 -4.08
C SER A 175 -0.95 -10.27 -2.59
N ASP A 176 0.02 -10.87 -1.91
CA ASP A 176 0.08 -10.90 -0.45
C ASP A 176 0.43 -9.56 0.20
N SER A 177 1.31 -8.74 -0.36
CA SER A 177 1.69 -7.48 0.31
C SER A 177 0.53 -6.50 0.36
N LEU A 178 -0.22 -6.35 -0.73
CA LEU A 178 -1.43 -5.51 -0.74
C LEU A 178 -2.47 -6.05 0.25
N LEU A 179 -2.69 -7.36 0.28
CA LEU A 179 -3.59 -7.98 1.26
C LEU A 179 -3.19 -7.58 2.68
N ILE A 180 -1.93 -7.80 3.06
CA ILE A 180 -1.44 -7.53 4.41
C ILE A 180 -1.58 -6.04 4.75
N LEU A 181 -1.21 -5.14 3.84
CA LEU A 181 -1.37 -3.69 4.05
C LEU A 181 -2.83 -3.33 4.35
N LEU A 182 -3.77 -3.83 3.54
CA LEU A 182 -5.19 -3.53 3.69
C LEU A 182 -5.76 -4.13 4.98
N LEU A 183 -5.35 -5.33 5.37
CA LEU A 183 -5.76 -5.92 6.65
C LEU A 183 -5.17 -5.18 7.86
N VAL A 184 -3.94 -4.67 7.77
CA VAL A 184 -3.34 -3.84 8.83
C VAL A 184 -3.99 -2.46 8.89
N LEU A 185 -4.42 -1.88 7.76
CA LEU A 185 -5.27 -0.69 7.73
C LEU A 185 -6.64 -0.95 8.36
N ALA A 186 -7.24 -2.12 8.11
CA ALA A 186 -8.48 -2.54 8.77
C ALA A 186 -8.31 -2.67 10.29
N ALA A 187 -7.21 -3.29 10.73
CA ALA A 187 -6.88 -3.39 12.15
C ALA A 187 -6.64 -2.01 12.79
N ASP A 188 -5.92 -1.11 12.10
CA ASP A 188 -5.74 0.27 12.56
C ASP A 188 -7.07 1.02 12.70
N ALA A 189 -7.97 0.91 11.71
CA ALA A 189 -9.29 1.50 11.78
C ALA A 189 -10.15 0.89 12.91
N THR A 190 -10.04 -0.42 13.13
CA THR A 190 -10.72 -1.13 14.21
C THR A 190 -10.21 -0.68 15.59
N THR A 191 -8.89 -0.53 15.77
CA THR A 191 -8.34 0.03 17.03
C THR A 191 -8.77 1.48 17.27
N ALA A 192 -8.96 2.28 16.21
CA ALA A 192 -9.56 3.60 16.34
C ALA A 192 -11.06 3.54 16.73
N ALA A 193 -11.79 2.53 16.25
CA ALA A 193 -13.17 2.28 16.64
C ALA A 193 -13.29 1.90 18.13
N PHE A 194 -12.31 1.16 18.69
CA PHE A 194 -12.24 0.90 20.14
C PHE A 194 -12.07 2.19 20.94
N VAL A 195 -11.19 3.09 20.51
CA VAL A 195 -10.95 4.32 21.29
C VAL A 195 -12.13 5.28 21.21
N THR A 196 -12.82 5.34 20.07
CA THR A 196 -13.84 6.36 19.80
C THR A 196 -15.28 5.90 19.97
N GLY A 197 -15.55 4.58 19.94
CA GLY A 197 -16.89 4.01 19.95
C GLY A 197 -17.71 4.29 18.68
N ARG A 198 -17.12 4.92 17.65
CA ARG A 198 -17.85 5.39 16.45
C ARG A 198 -17.96 4.31 15.38
N VAL A 199 -19.15 4.15 14.81
CA VAL A 199 -19.40 3.22 13.68
C VAL A 199 -18.58 3.56 12.44
N GLY A 200 -18.28 4.85 12.20
CA GLY A 200 -17.51 5.28 11.03
C GLY A 200 -16.13 4.64 10.93
N SER A 201 -15.43 4.44 12.05
CA SER A 201 -14.14 3.74 12.04
C SER A 201 -14.28 2.25 11.70
N LEU A 202 -15.37 1.62 12.12
CA LEU A 202 -15.66 0.22 11.80
C LEU A 202 -16.14 0.05 10.35
N VAL A 203 -16.83 1.05 9.79
CA VAL A 203 -17.15 1.12 8.35
C VAL A 203 -15.87 1.24 7.53
N VAL A 204 -14.94 2.12 7.92
CA VAL A 204 -13.62 2.22 7.25
C VAL A 204 -12.85 0.90 7.34
N ALA A 205 -12.90 0.20 8.48
CA ALA A 205 -12.33 -1.14 8.58
C ALA A 205 -12.97 -2.11 7.59
N GLY A 206 -14.30 -2.07 7.45
CA GLY A 206 -15.05 -2.87 6.49
C GLY A 206 -14.65 -2.58 5.03
N VAL A 207 -14.44 -1.31 4.67
CA VAL A 207 -13.92 -0.92 3.35
C VAL A 207 -12.56 -1.54 3.10
N TRP A 208 -11.65 -1.47 4.08
CA TRP A 208 -10.31 -2.05 3.92
C TRP A 208 -10.32 -3.57 3.77
N VAL A 209 -11.14 -4.29 4.54
CA VAL A 209 -11.30 -5.75 4.35
C VAL A 209 -11.96 -6.07 3.01
N GLY A 210 -12.93 -5.27 2.58
CA GLY A 210 -13.54 -5.39 1.26
C GLY A 210 -12.53 -5.24 0.12
N LEU A 211 -11.65 -4.24 0.21
CA LEU A 211 -10.55 -4.05 -0.74
C LEU A 211 -9.50 -5.16 -0.63
N ALA A 212 -9.25 -5.67 0.58
CA ALA A 212 -8.34 -6.80 0.79
C ALA A 212 -8.84 -8.08 0.08
N PHE A 213 -10.16 -8.26 0.00
CA PHE A 213 -10.78 -9.33 -0.80
C PHE A 213 -10.52 -9.16 -2.30
N GLN A 214 -10.48 -7.92 -2.81
CA GLN A 214 -10.07 -7.66 -4.20
C GLN A 214 -8.61 -8.08 -4.45
N ALA A 215 -7.75 -8.09 -3.42
CA ALA A 215 -6.37 -8.56 -3.53
C ALA A 215 -6.27 -10.09 -3.46
N LYS A 216 -6.94 -10.73 -2.48
CA LYS A 216 -6.78 -12.19 -2.23
C LYS A 216 -8.03 -12.91 -1.71
N MET A 217 -9.19 -12.60 -2.28
CA MET A 217 -10.45 -13.37 -2.10
C MET A 217 -10.81 -13.62 -0.62
N LEU A 218 -11.39 -14.78 -0.32
CA LEU A 218 -11.86 -15.21 1.01
C LEU A 218 -10.78 -15.17 2.09
N GLN A 219 -9.48 -15.23 1.74
CA GLN A 219 -8.41 -15.09 2.73
C GLN A 219 -8.49 -13.76 3.49
N ALA A 220 -9.02 -12.70 2.86
CA ALA A 220 -9.23 -11.42 3.51
C ALA A 220 -10.27 -11.47 4.65
N TRP A 221 -11.25 -12.36 4.57
CA TRP A 221 -12.32 -12.45 5.58
C TRP A 221 -11.89 -13.18 6.85
N LEU A 222 -10.73 -13.85 6.84
CA LEU A 222 -10.21 -14.58 7.99
C LEU A 222 -10.01 -13.70 9.25
N VAL A 223 -9.77 -12.40 9.07
CA VAL A 223 -9.58 -11.47 10.20
C VAL A 223 -10.89 -11.00 10.83
N LEU A 224 -12.03 -11.14 10.14
CA LEU A 224 -13.32 -10.57 10.57
C LEU A 224 -13.75 -11.07 11.95
N PRO A 225 -13.67 -12.39 12.27
CA PRO A 225 -14.02 -12.86 13.61
C PRO A 225 -13.18 -12.18 14.70
N GLY A 226 -11.87 -12.01 14.47
CA GLY A 226 -10.97 -11.36 15.42
C GLY A 226 -11.27 -9.87 15.60
N LEU A 227 -11.45 -9.14 14.50
CA LEU A 227 -11.73 -7.70 14.54
C LEU A 227 -13.08 -7.40 15.21
N TYR A 228 -14.12 -8.16 14.85
CA TYR A 228 -15.46 -7.95 15.38
C TYR A 228 -15.61 -8.44 16.81
N LEU A 229 -15.00 -9.57 17.18
CA LEU A 229 -15.00 -10.02 18.58
C LEU A 229 -14.29 -8.99 19.47
N ALA A 230 -13.13 -8.49 19.05
CA ALA A 230 -12.44 -7.44 19.77
C ALA A 230 -13.30 -6.17 19.93
N TYR A 231 -14.09 -5.79 18.91
CA TYR A 231 -15.02 -4.66 18.99
C TYR A 231 -16.18 -4.90 19.94
N LEU A 232 -16.81 -6.07 19.84
CA LEU A 232 -17.94 -6.44 20.68
C LEU A 232 -17.54 -6.48 22.16
N LEU A 233 -16.31 -6.91 22.47
CA LEU A 233 -15.80 -7.00 23.84
C LEU A 233 -15.29 -5.65 24.37
N ALA A 234 -14.47 -4.93 23.60
CA ALA A 234 -13.68 -3.81 24.12
C ALA A 234 -14.24 -2.40 23.80
N ALA A 235 -15.27 -2.27 22.95
CA ALA A 235 -15.81 -0.96 22.61
C ALA A 235 -16.37 -0.22 23.87
N PRO A 236 -16.13 1.09 24.05
CA PRO A 236 -16.65 1.86 25.18
C PRO A 236 -18.17 2.04 25.13
N ALA A 237 -18.82 1.91 26.29
CA ALA A 237 -20.13 2.46 26.69
C ALA A 237 -21.27 2.49 25.63
N VAL A 238 -21.38 1.44 24.83
CA VAL A 238 -22.52 1.21 23.92
C VAL A 238 -23.17 -0.12 24.33
N ASP A 239 -24.49 -0.11 24.55
CA ASP A 239 -25.25 -1.34 24.80
C ASP A 239 -25.02 -2.36 23.69
N LEU A 240 -24.99 -3.65 24.04
CA LEU A 240 -24.62 -4.75 23.13
C LEU A 240 -25.36 -4.70 21.78
N VAL A 241 -26.66 -4.37 21.80
CA VAL A 241 -27.50 -4.24 20.61
C VAL A 241 -26.93 -3.25 19.59
N ARG A 242 -26.42 -2.10 20.05
CA ARG A 242 -25.87 -1.09 19.15
C ARG A 242 -24.47 -1.47 18.64
N ARG A 243 -23.68 -2.22 19.42
CA ARG A 243 -22.42 -2.81 18.91
C ARG A 243 -22.69 -3.83 17.81
N LEU A 244 -23.71 -4.68 17.99
CA LEU A 244 -24.17 -5.62 16.97
C LEU A 244 -24.62 -4.88 15.72
N GLY A 245 -25.36 -3.78 15.86
CA GLY A 245 -25.73 -2.91 14.75
C GLY A 245 -24.53 -2.33 14.00
N HIS A 246 -23.49 -1.87 14.71
CA HIS A 246 -22.26 -1.39 14.07
C HIS A 246 -21.53 -2.50 13.31
N VAL A 247 -21.43 -3.70 13.89
CA VAL A 247 -20.84 -4.87 13.22
C VAL A 247 -21.64 -5.25 11.97
N ALA A 248 -22.97 -5.25 12.05
CA ALA A 248 -23.83 -5.54 10.91
C ALA A 248 -23.63 -4.54 9.76
N VAL A 249 -23.55 -3.24 10.07
CA VAL A 249 -23.28 -2.19 9.07
C VAL A 249 -21.88 -2.37 8.47
N SER A 250 -20.87 -2.65 9.29
CA SER A 250 -19.51 -2.91 8.79
C SER A 250 -19.45 -4.14 7.89
N LEU A 251 -20.12 -5.23 8.28
CA LEU A 251 -20.16 -6.47 7.52
C LEU A 251 -20.87 -6.28 6.18
N LEU A 252 -21.96 -5.50 6.14
CA LEU A 252 -22.60 -5.13 4.87
C LEU A 252 -21.63 -4.41 3.95
N VAL A 253 -20.84 -3.47 4.48
CA VAL A 253 -19.81 -2.75 3.71
C VAL A 253 -18.72 -3.71 3.21
N VAL A 254 -18.26 -4.65 4.04
CA VAL A 254 -17.31 -5.69 3.63
C VAL A 254 -17.86 -6.44 2.41
N VAL A 255 -19.08 -6.98 2.51
CA VAL A 255 -19.69 -7.77 1.43
C VAL A 255 -19.84 -6.94 0.14
N VAL A 256 -20.38 -5.73 0.24
CA VAL A 256 -20.60 -4.86 -0.93
C VAL A 256 -19.27 -4.53 -1.63
N VAL A 257 -18.23 -4.18 -0.88
CA VAL A 257 -16.93 -3.82 -1.45
C VAL A 257 -16.20 -5.07 -1.98
N SER A 258 -16.25 -6.19 -1.25
CA SER A 258 -15.66 -7.48 -1.68
C SER A 258 -16.24 -7.98 -2.99
N LEU A 259 -17.57 -7.90 -3.15
CA LEU A 259 -18.25 -8.46 -4.32
C LEU A 259 -18.42 -7.46 -5.46
N SER A 260 -17.96 -6.21 -5.32
CA SER A 260 -18.18 -5.13 -6.29
C SER A 260 -17.68 -5.48 -7.70
N TRP A 261 -16.41 -5.85 -7.85
CA TRP A 261 -15.85 -6.21 -9.16
C TRP A 261 -16.50 -7.48 -9.74
N MET A 262 -16.69 -8.52 -8.92
CA MET A 262 -17.33 -9.77 -9.34
C MET A 262 -18.74 -9.52 -9.88
N SER A 263 -19.49 -8.63 -9.22
CA SER A 263 -20.83 -8.23 -9.64
C SER A 263 -20.80 -7.53 -10.99
N VAL A 264 -19.85 -6.61 -11.21
CA VAL A 264 -19.70 -5.94 -12.50
C VAL A 264 -19.36 -6.96 -13.60
N VAL A 265 -18.38 -7.82 -13.38
CA VAL A 265 -17.96 -8.82 -14.38
C VAL A 265 -19.09 -9.80 -14.73
N SER A 266 -19.88 -10.19 -13.74
CA SER A 266 -21.03 -11.09 -13.95
C SER A 266 -22.16 -10.45 -14.75
N LEU A 267 -22.24 -9.11 -14.76
CA LEU A 267 -23.24 -8.36 -15.53
C LEU A 267 -22.77 -8.03 -16.95
N VAL A 268 -21.46 -8.11 -17.23
CA VAL A 268 -20.91 -7.89 -18.57
C VAL A 268 -21.11 -9.16 -19.42
N PRO A 269 -21.63 -9.03 -20.66
CA PRO A 269 -21.81 -10.16 -21.56
C PRO A 269 -20.49 -10.92 -21.80
N ALA A 270 -20.55 -12.25 -21.83
CA ALA A 270 -19.35 -13.10 -21.97
C ALA A 270 -18.51 -12.83 -23.23
N HIS A 271 -19.10 -12.30 -24.31
CA HIS A 271 -18.38 -11.95 -25.54
C HIS A 271 -17.67 -10.59 -25.47
N GLU A 272 -17.91 -9.79 -24.42
CA GLU A 272 -17.30 -8.48 -24.19
C GLU A 272 -16.24 -8.52 -23.08
N ARG A 273 -15.94 -9.69 -22.51
CA ARG A 273 -14.95 -9.88 -21.45
C ARG A 273 -14.12 -11.14 -21.67
N PRO A 274 -12.94 -11.25 -21.04
CA PRO A 274 -12.16 -12.49 -21.04
C PRO A 274 -12.93 -13.64 -20.36
N TYR A 275 -12.59 -14.87 -20.76
CA TYR A 275 -13.00 -16.08 -20.04
C TYR A 275 -12.42 -16.06 -18.62
N VAL A 276 -13.25 -16.36 -17.62
CA VAL A 276 -12.83 -16.41 -16.22
C VAL A 276 -12.02 -17.67 -15.98
N ASP A 277 -10.71 -17.52 -15.80
CA ASP A 277 -9.82 -18.64 -15.49
C ASP A 277 -10.18 -19.32 -14.16
N ALA A 278 -9.78 -20.58 -14.01
CA ALA A 278 -10.12 -21.45 -12.88
C ALA A 278 -11.63 -21.67 -12.66
N SER A 279 -12.48 -21.34 -13.64
CA SER A 279 -13.91 -21.66 -13.66
C SER A 279 -14.24 -22.80 -14.63
N CYS A 280 -15.33 -23.53 -14.38
CA CYS A 280 -15.84 -24.56 -15.30
C CYS A 280 -16.94 -24.04 -16.25
N ASN A 281 -17.43 -22.82 -16.01
CA ASN A 281 -18.65 -22.29 -16.62
C ASN A 281 -18.56 -20.77 -16.90
N ASP A 282 -17.35 -20.20 -16.94
CA ASP A 282 -17.11 -18.76 -17.15
C ASP A 282 -17.74 -17.86 -16.06
N SER A 283 -17.80 -18.37 -14.83
CA SER A 283 -18.31 -17.68 -13.63
C SER A 283 -17.16 -17.18 -12.75
N VAL A 284 -17.29 -15.96 -12.22
CA VAL A 284 -16.42 -15.42 -11.15
C VAL A 284 -16.85 -15.83 -9.74
N PHE A 285 -18.05 -16.40 -9.57
CA PHE A 285 -18.58 -16.91 -8.30
C PHE A 285 -18.38 -18.42 -8.16
#